data_AF-A0A830D7Q2-F1
#
_entry.id   AF-A0A830D7Q2-F1
#
_cell.length_a   1.000
_cell.length_b   1.000
_cell.length_c   1.000
_cell.angle_alpha   90.00
_cell.angle_beta   90.00
_cell.angle_gamma   90.00
#
_symmetry.space_group_name_H-M   'P 1'
#
loop_
_entity.id
_entity.type
_entity.pdbx_description
1 polymer ?
#
loop_
_entity_poly.entity_id
_entity_poly.type
_entity_poly.pdbx_seq_one_letter_code
_entity_poly.pdbx_strand_id
1 'polypeptide(L)'
;MATTLPSFSFLCIITISIFLSSILYQASAEPGAEPDDGWADDLSVKHKHKNKNQKLLKQNLSHFRFYWHDNITGPNPTSINIINPNISSQTGFGMVSMIDNALTLGPSLTSKEVGRAQGLYAGASLSNISLLMLMNFVFNTGKYNGSSITIMGRNSVLDKVREMPLVGGSGLFRFARGYAQAQTYSYNNNTGDAVVQYDVYVMHYS
;
A
#
# COMPACT_ATOMS: atom_id res chain seq x y z
N MET A 1 23.52 -50.96 0.40
CA MET A 1 23.68 -50.33 -0.94
C MET A 1 23.21 -48.89 -0.81
N ALA A 2 24.14 -47.94 -0.75
CA ALA A 2 23.83 -46.51 -0.69
C ALA A 2 23.97 -45.94 -2.11
N THR A 3 22.90 -45.36 -2.64
CA THR A 3 22.89 -44.69 -3.94
C THR A 3 23.12 -43.20 -3.71
N THR A 4 24.27 -42.70 -4.18
CA THR A 4 24.60 -41.27 -4.19
C THR A 4 23.90 -40.58 -5.36
N LEU A 5 23.19 -39.49 -5.09
CA LEU A 5 22.68 -38.59 -6.14
C LEU A 5 23.84 -37.82 -6.79
N PRO A 6 23.79 -37.53 -8.09
CA PRO A 6 24.84 -36.78 -8.76
C PRO A 6 24.78 -35.31 -8.31
N SER A 7 25.94 -34.75 -7.97
CA SER A 7 26.10 -33.32 -7.73
C SER A 7 25.92 -32.57 -9.05
N PHE A 8 24.82 -31.79 -9.13
CA PHE A 8 24.64 -30.85 -10.22
C PHE A 8 25.76 -29.79 -10.15
N SER A 9 26.52 -29.66 -11.24
CA SER A 9 27.60 -28.69 -11.33
C SER A 9 27.04 -27.27 -11.25
N PHE A 10 27.72 -26.39 -10.52
CA PHE A 10 27.34 -24.98 -10.31
C PHE A 10 27.08 -24.22 -11.63
N LEU A 11 27.70 -24.68 -12.73
CA LEU A 11 27.53 -24.13 -14.07
C LEU A 11 26.14 -24.40 -14.68
N CYS A 12 25.48 -25.50 -14.29
CA CYS A 12 24.15 -25.88 -14.80
C CYS A 12 23.03 -25.04 -14.15
N ILE A 13 23.23 -24.56 -12.92
CA ILE A 13 22.28 -23.69 -12.21
C ILE A 13 22.30 -22.27 -12.80
N ILE A 14 23.48 -21.80 -13.21
CA ILE A 14 23.65 -20.46 -13.79
C ILE A 14 22.99 -20.38 -15.18
N THR A 15 23.10 -21.43 -16.01
CA THR A 15 22.48 -21.44 -17.34
C THR A 15 20.95 -21.51 -17.30
N ILE A 16 20.38 -22.25 -16.33
CA ILE A 16 18.92 -22.28 -16.11
C ILE A 16 18.38 -20.92 -15.62
N SER A 17 19.11 -20.22 -14.75
CA SER A 17 18.72 -18.87 -14.31
C SER A 17 18.73 -17.85 -15.43
N ILE A 18 19.72 -17.91 -16.33
CA ILE A 18 19.79 -17.00 -17.48
C ILE A 18 18.64 -17.27 -18.45
N PHE A 19 18.29 -18.53 -18.70
CA PHE A 19 17.17 -18.89 -19.57
C PHE A 19 15.79 -18.55 -18.98
N LEU A 20 15.59 -18.65 -17.66
CA LEU A 20 14.32 -18.19 -17.05
C LEU A 20 14.17 -16.66 -17.10
N SER A 21 15.27 -15.92 -16.95
CA SER A 21 15.23 -14.45 -16.98
C SER A 21 14.86 -13.89 -18.36
N SER A 22 15.30 -14.53 -19.44
CA SER A 22 14.98 -14.13 -20.81
C SER A 22 13.54 -14.47 -21.21
N ILE A 23 12.99 -15.60 -20.72
CA ILE A 23 11.58 -15.97 -20.92
C ILE A 23 10.65 -15.01 -20.16
N LEU A 24 11.02 -14.61 -18.94
CA LEU A 24 10.26 -13.60 -18.17
C LEU A 24 10.31 -12.21 -18.83
N TYR A 25 11.43 -11.84 -19.46
CA TYR A 25 11.56 -10.57 -20.16
C TYR A 25 10.65 -10.49 -21.40
N GLN A 26 10.52 -11.60 -22.13
CA GLN A 26 9.62 -11.69 -23.30
C GLN A 26 8.13 -11.82 -22.94
N ALA A 27 7.80 -12.17 -21.69
CA ALA A 27 6.43 -12.21 -21.19
C ALA A 27 5.89 -10.84 -20.74
N SER A 28 6.72 -9.79 -20.70
CA SER A 28 6.30 -8.40 -20.46
C SER A 28 5.78 -7.74 -21.73
N ALA A 29 4.76 -8.34 -22.36
CA ALA A 29 3.89 -7.55 -23.22
C ALA A 29 3.21 -6.50 -22.33
N GLU A 30 3.25 -5.22 -22.71
CA GLU A 30 2.49 -4.19 -22.01
C GLU A 30 1.03 -4.66 -21.91
N PRO A 31 0.47 -4.78 -20.69
CA PRO A 31 -0.93 -5.13 -20.57
C PRO A 31 -1.73 -4.08 -21.35
N GLY A 32 -2.54 -4.54 -22.30
CA GLY A 32 -3.44 -3.67 -23.04
C GLY A 32 -4.18 -2.78 -22.06
N ALA A 33 -4.29 -1.48 -22.37
CA ALA A 33 -4.79 -0.46 -21.47
C ALA A 33 -6.06 -0.95 -20.75
N GLU A 34 -5.92 -1.21 -19.45
CA GLU A 34 -7.03 -1.61 -18.60
C GLU A 34 -8.07 -0.47 -18.57
N PRO A 35 -9.38 -0.76 -18.60
CA PRO A 35 -10.41 0.26 -18.58
C PRO A 35 -10.20 1.22 -17.39
N ASP A 36 -10.28 2.53 -17.66
CA ASP A 36 -10.21 3.55 -16.62
C ASP A 36 -11.43 3.44 -15.71
N ASP A 37 -11.19 2.87 -14.53
CA ASP A 37 -12.15 2.63 -13.45
C ASP A 37 -12.17 3.75 -12.41
N GLY A 38 -11.48 4.87 -12.67
CA GLY A 38 -11.59 6.12 -11.91
C GLY A 38 -11.05 6.07 -10.48
N TRP A 39 -10.28 5.05 -10.13
CA TRP A 39 -9.65 4.97 -8.81
C TRP A 39 -8.40 5.83 -8.69
N ALA A 40 -7.82 6.24 -9.83
CA ALA A 40 -6.57 6.97 -9.91
C ALA A 40 -6.58 8.03 -11.02
N ASP A 41 -6.66 9.30 -10.63
CA ASP A 41 -6.65 10.42 -11.57
C ASP A 41 -5.30 11.16 -11.58
N ASP A 42 -4.80 11.59 -12.74
CA ASP A 42 -3.67 12.53 -12.88
C ASP A 42 -4.19 13.96 -13.07
N LEU A 43 -3.99 14.79 -12.06
CA LEU A 43 -4.45 16.17 -11.95
C LEU A 43 -3.35 17.19 -12.37
N SER A 44 -2.31 16.76 -13.08
CA SER A 44 -1.19 17.65 -13.46
C SER A 44 -1.59 18.80 -14.39
N VAL A 45 -1.28 20.04 -13.97
CA VAL A 45 -1.47 21.26 -14.79
C VAL A 45 -0.38 21.35 -15.86
N LYS A 46 -0.77 21.48 -17.14
CA LYS A 46 0.18 21.65 -18.26
C LYS A 46 0.77 23.06 -18.29
N HIS A 47 1.81 23.33 -17.50
CA HIS A 47 2.58 24.57 -17.65
C HIS A 47 3.56 24.48 -18.83
N LYS A 48 3.34 25.30 -19.86
CA LYS A 48 4.21 25.39 -21.06
C LYS A 48 5.42 26.29 -20.79
N HIS A 49 6.40 25.81 -20.03
CA HIS A 49 7.70 26.49 -19.91
C HIS A 49 8.65 26.05 -21.03
N LYS A 50 8.89 26.95 -21.99
CA LYS A 50 9.98 26.83 -22.97
C LYS A 50 11.29 27.21 -22.27
N ASN A 51 12.06 26.24 -21.82
CA ASN A 51 13.48 26.44 -21.54
C ASN A 51 14.28 25.24 -22.09
N LYS A 52 15.22 25.52 -22.98
CA LYS A 52 15.69 24.55 -23.99
C LYS A 52 16.84 23.62 -23.58
N ASN A 53 17.35 23.65 -22.34
CA ASN A 53 18.57 22.90 -21.99
C ASN A 53 18.58 22.15 -20.64
N GLN A 54 17.44 21.93 -20.00
CA GLN A 54 17.32 20.94 -18.92
C GLN A 54 15.98 20.22 -19.05
N LYS A 55 15.99 18.89 -19.15
CA LYS A 55 14.78 18.07 -19.10
C LYS A 55 14.31 18.08 -17.64
N LEU A 56 13.67 19.17 -17.21
CA LEU A 56 13.11 19.33 -15.88
C LEU A 56 12.10 18.20 -15.64
N LEU A 57 12.21 17.55 -14.48
CA LEU A 57 11.23 16.56 -14.04
C LEU A 57 9.85 17.22 -14.01
N LYS A 58 8.86 16.62 -14.69
CA LYS A 58 7.50 17.16 -14.70
C LYS A 58 6.83 16.74 -13.39
N GLN A 59 6.47 17.73 -12.56
CA GLN A 59 5.67 17.46 -11.37
C GLN A 59 4.24 17.08 -11.78
N ASN A 60 3.73 15.99 -11.23
CA ASN A 60 2.34 15.57 -11.37
C ASN A 60 1.65 15.53 -10.01
N LEU A 61 0.33 15.63 -10.02
CA LEU A 61 -0.53 15.42 -8.86
C LEU A 61 -1.42 14.23 -9.19
N SER A 62 -1.44 13.20 -8.37
CA SER A 62 -2.38 12.09 -8.52
C SER A 62 -3.33 12.02 -7.33
N HIS A 63 -4.58 11.67 -7.59
CA HIS A 63 -5.59 11.38 -6.57
C HIS A 63 -5.97 9.91 -6.65
N PHE A 64 -5.96 9.23 -5.51
CA PHE A 64 -6.40 7.84 -5.39
C PHE A 64 -7.59 7.73 -4.44
N ARG A 65 -8.57 6.90 -4.80
CA ARG A 65 -9.66 6.50 -3.90
C ARG A 65 -9.80 4.99 -3.84
N PHE A 66 -9.76 4.43 -2.64
CA PHE A 66 -9.94 3.00 -2.39
C PHE A 66 -10.41 2.74 -0.96
N TYR A 67 -10.75 1.48 -0.68
CA TYR A 67 -11.19 0.99 0.62
C TYR A 67 -10.13 0.06 1.21
N TRP A 68 -9.68 0.37 2.42
CA TRP A 68 -8.75 -0.40 3.22
C TRP A 68 -9.52 -1.32 4.17
N HIS A 69 -9.18 -2.61 4.18
CA HIS A 69 -9.91 -3.65 4.92
C HIS A 69 -9.08 -4.23 6.07
N ASP A 70 -9.39 -3.79 7.29
CA ASP A 70 -8.82 -4.32 8.53
C ASP A 70 -9.60 -5.57 8.94
N ASN A 71 -9.05 -6.75 8.66
CA ASN A 71 -9.67 -8.00 9.07
C ASN A 71 -8.84 -8.65 10.18
N ILE A 72 -9.33 -8.48 11.41
CA ILE A 72 -8.77 -9.08 12.61
C ILE A 72 -9.34 -10.49 12.79
N THR A 73 -10.56 -10.73 12.30
CA THR A 73 -11.23 -12.03 12.37
C THR A 73 -11.38 -12.72 11.01
N GLY A 74 -11.99 -13.90 11.01
CA GLY A 74 -12.20 -14.72 9.82
C GLY A 74 -11.13 -15.82 9.64
N PRO A 75 -11.25 -16.65 8.59
CA PRO A 75 -10.35 -17.78 8.37
C PRO A 75 -8.94 -17.34 7.94
N ASN A 76 -8.81 -16.16 7.34
CA ASN A 76 -7.55 -15.59 6.86
C ASN A 76 -7.44 -14.12 7.31
N PRO A 77 -7.20 -13.87 8.61
CA PRO A 77 -7.05 -12.51 9.11
C PRO A 77 -5.86 -11.82 8.44
N THR A 78 -6.03 -10.54 8.11
CA THR A 78 -5.02 -9.69 7.46
C THR A 78 -4.34 -8.74 8.44
N SER A 79 -4.82 -8.70 9.68
CA SER A 79 -4.30 -7.88 10.76
C SER A 79 -4.08 -8.71 12.01
N ILE A 80 -2.83 -8.78 12.47
CA ILE A 80 -2.41 -9.64 13.55
C ILE A 80 -1.79 -8.80 14.66
N ASN A 81 -2.31 -8.91 15.88
CA ASN A 81 -1.69 -8.31 17.05
C ASN A 81 -0.39 -9.02 17.39
N ILE A 82 0.73 -8.31 17.24
CA ILE A 82 2.08 -8.82 17.52
C ILE A 82 2.60 -8.38 18.88
N ILE A 83 2.04 -7.31 19.44
CA ILE A 83 2.32 -6.85 20.80
C ILE A 83 0.97 -6.56 21.46
N ASN A 84 0.73 -7.22 22.59
CA ASN A 84 -0.38 -6.92 23.46
C ASN A 84 0.17 -6.66 24.88
N PRO A 85 0.21 -5.39 25.33
CA PRO A 85 0.85 -5.08 26.59
C PRO A 85 0.02 -5.62 27.76
N ASN A 86 0.69 -6.18 28.78
CA ASN A 86 0.04 -6.73 29.98
C ASN A 86 -0.37 -5.61 30.96
N ILE A 87 -1.04 -4.58 30.45
CA ILE A 87 -1.63 -3.49 31.19
C ILE A 87 -3.04 -3.26 30.66
N SER A 88 -3.99 -2.96 31.54
CA SER A 88 -5.31 -2.54 31.09
C SER A 88 -5.20 -1.14 30.49
N SER A 89 -5.57 -1.00 29.22
CA SER A 89 -5.61 0.28 28.53
C SER A 89 -6.96 0.46 27.85
N GLN A 90 -7.67 1.53 28.19
CA GLN A 90 -8.91 1.92 27.51
C GLN A 90 -8.65 2.47 26.10
N THR A 91 -7.41 2.91 25.82
CA THR A 91 -7.02 3.51 24.54
C THR A 91 -6.27 2.54 23.62
N GLY A 92 -5.96 1.34 24.10
CA GLY A 92 -5.08 0.39 23.42
C GLY A 92 -3.61 0.81 23.39
N PHE A 93 -3.19 1.73 24.27
CA PHE A 93 -1.81 2.22 24.32
C PHE A 93 -0.79 1.08 24.43
N GLY A 94 0.20 1.06 23.53
CA GLY A 94 1.26 0.06 23.48
C GLY A 94 0.90 -1.23 22.72
N MET A 95 -0.36 -1.42 22.32
CA MET A 95 -0.72 -2.50 21.39
C MET A 95 -0.12 -2.21 20.01
N VAL A 96 0.35 -3.25 19.32
CA VAL A 96 0.87 -3.17 17.94
C VAL A 96 0.29 -4.31 17.10
N SER A 97 -0.23 -3.95 15.93
CA SER A 97 -0.75 -4.89 14.93
C SER A 97 0.07 -4.80 13.66
N MET A 98 0.49 -5.96 13.14
CA MET A 98 1.08 -6.10 11.80
C MET A 98 -0.03 -6.31 10.78
N ILE A 99 0.06 -5.63 9.65
CA ILE A 99 -0.99 -5.62 8.63
C ILE A 99 -0.46 -5.97 7.24
N ASP A 100 -1.26 -6.72 6.51
CA ASP A 100 -1.22 -6.85 5.05
C ASP A 100 -2.67 -6.84 4.54
N ASN A 101 -3.24 -5.64 4.44
CA ASN A 101 -4.67 -5.44 4.18
C ASN A 101 -4.96 -5.18 2.71
N ALA A 102 -6.10 -5.66 2.22
CA ALA A 102 -6.54 -5.38 0.87
C ALA A 102 -6.90 -3.90 0.69
N LEU A 103 -6.57 -3.35 -0.49
CA LEU A 103 -7.07 -2.08 -0.99
C LEU A 103 -8.00 -2.37 -2.17
N THR A 104 -9.29 -2.04 -2.09
CA THR A 104 -10.27 -2.35 -3.14
C THR A 104 -11.01 -1.10 -3.65
N LEU A 105 -11.61 -1.19 -4.83
CA LEU A 105 -12.36 -0.07 -5.42
C LEU A 105 -13.66 0.27 -4.68
N GLY A 106 -14.32 -0.75 -4.14
CA GLY A 106 -15.56 -0.62 -3.38
C GLY A 106 -15.41 -1.16 -1.96
N PRO A 107 -16.38 -0.87 -1.08
CA PRO A 107 -16.33 -1.27 0.34
C PRO A 107 -16.52 -2.77 0.56
N SER A 108 -16.87 -3.54 -0.47
CA SER A 108 -16.92 -5.00 -0.40
C SER A 108 -15.55 -5.61 -0.66
N LEU A 109 -15.14 -6.59 0.13
CA LEU A 109 -13.94 -7.41 -0.11
C LEU A 109 -13.96 -8.15 -1.46
N THR A 110 -15.14 -8.35 -2.04
CA THR A 110 -15.28 -8.95 -3.39
C THR A 110 -15.08 -7.94 -4.52
N SER A 111 -14.93 -6.66 -4.20
CA SER A 111 -14.59 -5.63 -5.18
C SER A 111 -13.16 -5.83 -5.69
N LYS A 112 -12.86 -5.28 -6.87
CA LYS A 112 -11.53 -5.36 -7.48
C LYS A 112 -10.47 -4.83 -6.51
N GLU A 113 -9.47 -5.65 -6.20
CA GLU A 113 -8.28 -5.25 -5.45
C GLU A 113 -7.36 -4.43 -6.37
N VAL A 114 -6.82 -3.33 -5.84
CA VAL A 114 -5.88 -2.42 -6.53
C VAL A 114 -4.51 -2.36 -5.86
N GLY A 115 -4.38 -2.98 -4.68
CA GLY A 115 -3.13 -3.02 -3.95
C GLY A 115 -3.29 -3.57 -2.55
N ARG A 116 -2.22 -3.44 -1.78
CA ARG A 116 -2.13 -3.88 -0.38
C ARG A 116 -1.61 -2.76 0.50
N ALA A 117 -2.13 -2.66 1.72
CA ALA A 117 -1.54 -1.85 2.77
C ALA A 117 -0.70 -2.73 3.69
N GLN A 118 0.60 -2.53 3.69
CA GLN A 118 1.57 -3.37 4.37
C GLN A 118 2.38 -2.55 5.38
N GLY A 119 2.44 -3.02 6.62
CA GLY A 119 3.15 -2.35 7.70
C GLY A 119 2.52 -2.65 9.05
N LEU A 120 2.43 -1.64 9.91
CA LEU A 120 1.84 -1.79 11.24
C LEU A 120 1.03 -0.56 11.66
N TYR A 121 0.18 -0.76 12.66
CA TYR A 121 -0.33 0.33 13.47
C TYR A 121 -0.16 0.03 14.95
N ALA A 122 -0.12 1.08 15.77
CA ALA A 122 0.05 0.96 17.20
C ALA A 122 -0.82 1.94 17.98
N GLY A 123 -1.36 1.51 19.12
CA GLY A 123 -2.02 2.43 20.04
C GLY A 123 -1.01 3.41 20.65
N ALA A 124 -1.13 4.69 20.29
CA ALA A 124 -0.06 5.68 20.49
C ALA A 124 -0.42 6.81 21.47
N SER A 125 -1.65 6.84 22.01
CA SER A 125 -2.08 7.87 22.94
C SER A 125 -2.56 7.27 24.27
N LEU A 126 -2.13 7.90 25.37
CA LEU A 126 -2.58 7.54 26.73
C LEU A 126 -4.00 8.05 27.03
N SER A 127 -4.46 9.08 26.34
CA SER A 127 -5.70 9.79 26.66
C SER A 127 -6.81 9.63 25.61
N ASN A 128 -6.47 9.27 24.37
CA ASN A 128 -7.42 9.13 23.28
C ASN A 128 -7.23 7.79 22.55
N ILE A 129 -8.29 7.25 21.94
CA ILE A 129 -8.17 6.12 21.02
C ILE A 129 -7.54 6.64 19.73
N SER A 130 -6.22 6.56 19.66
CA SER A 130 -5.43 7.09 18.55
C SER A 130 -4.33 6.11 18.19
N LEU A 131 -4.32 5.74 16.92
CA LEU A 131 -3.28 4.89 16.36
C LEU A 131 -2.15 5.73 15.79
N LEU A 132 -0.94 5.20 15.78
CA LEU A 132 0.13 5.59 14.86
C LEU A 132 0.10 4.60 13.71
N MET A 133 -0.13 5.09 12.49
CA MET A 133 -0.04 4.29 11.27
C MET A 133 1.38 4.37 10.74
N LEU A 134 1.97 3.22 10.40
CA LEU A 134 3.26 3.10 9.74
C LEU A 134 3.14 2.03 8.65
N MET A 135 2.76 2.45 7.45
CA MET A 135 2.38 1.51 6.39
C MET A 135 2.72 2.02 5.00
N ASN A 136 2.84 1.08 4.06
CA ASN A 136 2.95 1.36 2.64
C ASN A 136 1.67 0.93 1.93
N PHE A 137 1.14 1.76 1.05
CA PHE A 137 0.21 1.33 0.01
C PHE A 137 1.03 0.84 -1.18
N VAL A 138 0.99 -0.46 -1.44
CA VAL A 138 1.70 -1.15 -2.51
C VAL A 138 0.69 -1.48 -3.61
N PHE A 139 0.78 -0.79 -4.74
CA PHE A 139 -0.17 -0.98 -5.85
C PHE A 139 0.27 -2.14 -6.73
N ASN A 140 -0.69 -2.94 -7.17
CA ASN A 140 -0.46 -4.17 -7.95
C ASN A 140 -1.23 -4.19 -9.28
N THR A 141 -1.84 -3.08 -9.68
CA THR A 141 -2.67 -2.96 -10.89
C THR A 141 -2.40 -1.68 -11.68
N GLY A 142 -2.82 -1.68 -12.95
CA GLY A 142 -2.75 -0.53 -13.86
C GLY A 142 -1.37 0.10 -13.98
N LYS A 143 -1.35 1.40 -14.29
CA LYS A 143 -0.15 2.25 -14.42
C LYS A 143 0.76 2.19 -13.18
N TYR A 144 0.20 2.00 -12.00
CA TYR A 144 0.92 2.14 -10.72
C TYR A 144 1.47 0.82 -10.18
N ASN A 145 1.26 -0.29 -10.88
CA ASN A 145 1.75 -1.61 -10.49
C ASN A 145 3.24 -1.58 -10.13
N GLY A 146 3.58 -2.11 -8.96
CA GLY A 146 4.94 -2.15 -8.42
C GLY A 146 5.42 -0.84 -7.79
N SER A 147 4.63 0.23 -7.81
CA SER A 147 4.91 1.47 -7.09
C SER A 147 4.27 1.46 -5.70
N SER A 148 4.83 2.24 -4.78
CA SER A 148 4.28 2.36 -3.44
C SER A 148 4.31 3.77 -2.88
N ILE A 149 3.41 4.04 -1.95
CA ILE A 149 3.31 5.27 -1.16
C ILE A 149 3.49 4.91 0.32
N THR A 150 4.26 5.71 1.06
CA THR A 150 4.45 5.51 2.50
C THR A 150 3.65 6.52 3.31
N ILE A 151 2.85 6.01 4.25
CA ILE A 151 2.08 6.76 5.25
C ILE A 151 2.73 6.58 6.61
N MET A 152 3.01 7.69 7.30
CA MET A 152 3.42 7.69 8.69
C MET A 152 2.69 8.82 9.41
N GLY A 153 1.70 8.49 10.24
CA GLY A 153 0.83 9.53 10.78
C GLY A 153 -0.04 9.10 11.94
N ARG A 154 -0.45 10.08 12.74
CA ARG A 154 -1.44 9.90 13.79
C ARG A 154 -2.82 9.71 13.17
N ASN A 155 -3.54 8.69 13.63
CA ASN A 155 -4.89 8.34 13.18
C ASN A 155 -5.83 8.31 14.39
N SER A 156 -6.55 9.42 14.60
CA SER A 156 -7.53 9.58 15.68
C SER A 156 -8.85 8.97 15.24
N VAL A 157 -9.06 7.68 15.50
CA VAL A 157 -10.06 6.85 14.79
C VAL A 157 -11.52 7.28 15.01
N LEU A 158 -11.79 8.06 16.06
CA LEU A 158 -13.12 8.61 16.35
C LEU A 158 -13.45 9.87 15.54
N ASP A 159 -12.45 10.52 14.93
CA ASP A 159 -12.69 11.67 14.08
C ASP A 159 -13.28 11.23 12.74
N LYS A 160 -14.25 12.02 12.24
CA LYS A 160 -14.98 11.71 11.00
C LYS A 160 -14.05 11.62 9.78
N VAL A 161 -13.11 12.56 9.68
CA VAL A 161 -12.09 12.63 8.62
C VAL A 161 -10.74 12.76 9.29
N ARG A 162 -9.79 11.91 8.91
CA ARG A 162 -8.47 11.80 9.55
C ARG A 162 -7.40 12.02 8.50
N GLU A 163 -6.62 13.07 8.64
CA GLU A 163 -5.53 13.37 7.72
C GLU A 163 -4.22 12.76 8.20
N MET A 164 -3.50 12.09 7.31
CA MET A 164 -2.17 11.54 7.57
C MET A 164 -1.21 11.94 6.46
N PRO A 165 0.03 12.35 6.78
CA PRO A 165 0.99 12.77 5.78
C PRO A 165 1.55 11.56 5.01
N LEU A 166 1.81 11.79 3.73
CA LEU A 166 2.65 10.93 2.91
C LEU A 166 4.09 11.36 3.09
N VAL A 167 4.92 10.45 3.58
CA VAL A 167 6.33 10.73 3.89
C VAL A 167 7.28 10.25 2.81
N GLY A 168 6.78 9.57 1.77
CA GLY A 168 7.58 9.14 0.63
C GLY A 168 6.84 8.18 -0.30
N GLY A 169 7.59 7.61 -1.23
CA GLY A 169 7.12 6.59 -2.16
C GLY A 169 8.25 5.98 -2.99
N SER A 170 7.91 4.91 -3.70
CA SER A 170 8.83 4.16 -4.58
C SER A 170 8.21 3.99 -5.98
N GLY A 171 9.03 3.52 -6.94
CA GLY A 171 8.60 3.41 -8.33
C GLY A 171 8.22 4.76 -8.92
N LEU A 172 7.00 4.88 -9.46
CA LEU A 172 6.45 6.12 -10.01
C LEU A 172 6.27 7.21 -8.95
N PHE A 173 6.23 6.86 -7.66
CA PHE A 173 6.10 7.81 -6.55
C PHE A 173 7.44 8.20 -5.93
N ARG A 174 8.54 8.09 -6.68
CA ARG A 174 9.83 8.62 -6.22
C ARG A 174 9.70 10.13 -5.95
N PHE A 175 10.26 10.56 -4.81
CA PHE A 175 10.13 11.93 -4.30
C PHE A 175 8.69 12.35 -3.96
N ALA A 176 7.79 11.39 -3.76
CA ALA A 176 6.40 11.70 -3.45
C ALA A 176 6.24 12.43 -2.11
N ARG A 177 5.30 13.36 -2.09
CA ARG A 177 4.79 14.03 -0.89
C ARG A 177 3.31 14.31 -1.05
N GLY A 178 2.58 14.44 0.06
CA GLY A 178 1.15 14.69 0.01
C GLY A 178 0.46 14.32 1.31
N TYR A 179 -0.82 14.02 1.23
CA TYR A 179 -1.65 13.63 2.38
C TYR A 179 -2.71 12.60 1.97
N ALA A 180 -3.15 11.83 2.95
CA ALA A 180 -4.26 10.91 2.84
C ALA A 180 -5.36 11.34 3.82
N GLN A 181 -6.62 11.29 3.38
CA GLN A 181 -7.79 11.45 4.23
C GLN A 181 -8.47 10.10 4.38
N ALA A 182 -8.61 9.65 5.62
CA ALA A 182 -9.27 8.40 5.97
C ALA A 182 -10.63 8.67 6.60
N GLN A 183 -11.64 7.92 6.18
CA GLN A 183 -13.01 7.98 6.69
C GLN A 183 -13.51 6.56 6.95
N THR A 184 -13.99 6.29 8.15
CA THR A 184 -14.50 4.94 8.49
C THR A 184 -15.82 4.71 7.78
N TYR A 185 -15.86 3.70 6.90
CA TYR A 185 -17.07 3.28 6.20
C TYR A 185 -17.90 2.34 7.08
N SER A 186 -17.25 1.35 7.69
CA SER A 186 -17.87 0.46 8.67
C SER A 186 -16.87 0.03 9.74
N TYR A 187 -17.39 -0.28 10.93
CA TYR A 187 -16.62 -0.80 12.05
C TYR A 187 -17.49 -1.74 12.88
N ASN A 188 -16.98 -2.92 13.19
CA ASN A 188 -17.66 -3.88 14.05
C ASN A 188 -17.07 -3.81 15.46
N ASN A 189 -17.81 -3.24 16.41
CA ASN A 189 -17.38 -3.08 17.80
C ASN A 189 -17.06 -4.40 18.51
N ASN A 190 -17.60 -5.53 18.06
CA ASN A 190 -17.38 -6.83 18.71
C ASN A 190 -16.11 -7.52 18.20
N THR A 191 -15.77 -7.34 16.92
CA THR A 191 -14.63 -8.03 16.30
C THR A 191 -13.42 -7.12 16.08
N GLY A 192 -13.64 -5.81 16.01
CA GLY A 192 -12.64 -4.82 15.63
C GLY A 192 -12.45 -4.69 14.11
N ASP A 193 -13.14 -5.49 13.29
CA ASP A 193 -13.01 -5.40 11.83
C ASP A 193 -13.50 -4.05 11.32
N ALA A 194 -12.78 -3.47 10.36
CA ALA A 194 -13.06 -2.14 9.84
C ALA A 194 -12.92 -2.09 8.31
N VAL A 195 -13.76 -1.28 7.68
CA VAL A 195 -13.57 -0.83 6.30
C VAL A 195 -13.41 0.68 6.31
N VAL A 196 -12.33 1.18 5.71
CA VAL A 196 -11.98 2.61 5.74
C VAL A 196 -11.76 3.10 4.31
N GLN A 197 -12.52 4.11 3.91
CA GLN A 197 -12.25 4.81 2.65
C GLN A 197 -11.02 5.70 2.82
N TYR A 198 -10.11 5.63 1.86
CA TYR A 198 -8.97 6.54 1.74
C TYR A 198 -9.09 7.38 0.47
N ASP A 199 -8.87 8.68 0.63
CA ASP A 199 -8.61 9.63 -0.45
C ASP A 199 -7.16 10.10 -0.32
N VAL A 200 -6.31 9.77 -1.30
CA VAL A 200 -4.86 10.01 -1.23
C VAL A 200 -4.44 10.99 -2.32
N TYR A 201 -3.85 12.11 -1.94
CA TYR A 201 -3.35 13.12 -2.86
C TYR A 201 -1.83 13.12 -2.86
N VAL A 202 -1.23 12.90 -4.02
CA VAL A 202 0.20 12.62 -4.16
C VAL A 202 0.82 13.51 -5.20
N MET A 203 1.72 14.40 -4.78
CA MET A 203 2.64 15.05 -5.70
C MET A 203 3.81 14.12 -5.98
N HIS A 204 4.13 13.89 -7.25
CA HIS A 204 5.27 13.08 -7.70
C HIS A 204 5.84 13.62 -9.00
N TYR A 205 6.80 12.91 -9.61
CA TYR A 205 7.50 13.36 -10.81
C TYR A 205 7.54 12.29 -11.89
N SER A 206 7.45 12.73 -13.15
CA SER A 206 7.61 11.91 -14.37
C SER A 206 8.70 12.47 -15.27
#